data_AF-A0A2D4KYX6-F1
#
_entry.id   AF-A0A2D4KYX6-F1
#
_cell.length_a   1.000
_cell.length_b   1.000
_cell.length_c   1.000
_cell.angle_alpha   90.00
_cell.angle_beta   90.00
_cell.angle_gamma   90.00
#
_symmetry.space_group_name_H-M   'P 1'
#
loop_
_entity.id
_entity.type
_entity.pdbx_description
1 polymer ?
#
loop_
_entity_poly.entity_id
_entity_poly.type
_entity_poly.pdbx_seq_one_letter_code
_entity_poly.pdbx_strand_id
1 'polypeptide(L)'
;MPCVADWLNCPLSIVQGIFAQNSLNPEWERKVTEYFKEKLKENNATNWVPSLNDVPLHYLKPNSLVKFRCMVQDMFDPEFYMNVYETVDTVTKSRVMHFGKYRDVAECGPHQEIDLNPKQIVTADRQTFYCVPVPGESAWVKEAYNSASQARVCPSTSYTPSRHKRSYEDDEDMELHPSKQREQHLGNVPDIQGSGEPKRLETEASARHQMISLNCSSPLDLNFPLPGEKGPACLVKVIIS
;
A
#
# COMPACT_ATOMS: atom_id res chain seq x y z
N MET A 1 32.16 22.81 -6.03
CA MET A 1 31.62 22.60 -4.66
C MET A 1 31.44 21.11 -4.44
N PRO A 2 31.61 20.57 -3.23
CA PRO A 2 31.11 19.23 -2.90
C PRO A 2 29.59 19.23 -3.13
N CYS A 3 29.06 18.19 -3.80
CA CYS A 3 27.62 18.03 -3.88
C CYS A 3 27.10 17.72 -2.46
N VAL A 4 26.23 18.56 -1.92
CA VAL A 4 25.60 18.29 -0.61
C VAL A 4 24.76 17.04 -0.79
N ALA A 5 25.13 15.96 -0.10
CA ALA A 5 24.51 14.66 -0.29
C ALA A 5 23.01 14.76 0.04
N ASP A 6 22.17 14.39 -0.93
CA ASP A 6 20.72 14.61 -0.87
C ASP A 6 20.02 13.57 0.02
N TRP A 7 20.20 13.73 1.33
CA TRP A 7 19.62 12.88 2.37
C TRP A 7 18.10 13.01 2.48
N LEU A 8 17.49 14.03 1.85
CA LEU A 8 16.04 14.21 1.79
C LEU A 8 15.42 13.43 0.63
N ASN A 9 15.89 13.63 -0.61
CA ASN A 9 15.32 12.98 -1.79
C ASN A 9 15.96 11.62 -2.11
N CYS A 10 17.14 11.31 -1.56
CA CYS A 10 17.88 10.06 -1.78
C CYS A 10 18.45 9.45 -0.47
N PRO A 11 17.71 9.35 0.65
CA PRO A 11 18.21 8.77 1.90
C PRO A 11 18.83 7.38 1.73
N LEU A 12 18.26 6.52 0.86
CA LEU A 12 18.78 5.17 0.62
C LEU A 12 20.21 5.14 0.05
N SER A 13 20.67 6.15 -0.69
CA SER A 13 22.07 6.19 -1.14
C SER A 13 23.03 6.57 -0.01
N ILE A 14 22.57 7.32 1.00
CA ILE A 14 23.34 7.57 2.22
C ILE A 14 23.46 6.28 3.02
N VAL A 15 22.35 5.53 3.17
CA VAL A 15 22.34 4.22 3.83
C VAL A 15 23.28 3.25 3.11
N GLN A 16 23.22 3.14 1.78
CA GLN A 16 24.12 2.30 1.00
C GLN A 16 25.59 2.73 1.16
N GLY A 17 25.87 4.03 1.25
CA GLY A 17 27.22 4.56 1.49
C GLY A 17 27.78 4.19 2.86
N ILE A 18 26.96 4.24 3.93
CA ILE A 18 27.34 3.84 5.29
C ILE A 18 27.48 2.31 5.37
N PHE A 19 26.55 1.57 4.76
CA PHE A 19 26.58 0.11 4.69
C PHE A 19 27.81 -0.40 3.94
N ALA A 20 28.14 0.13 2.77
CA ALA A 20 29.32 -0.29 1.99
C ALA A 20 30.65 -0.08 2.74
N GLN A 21 30.72 0.89 3.65
CA GLN A 21 31.89 1.13 4.52
C GLN A 21 31.96 0.20 5.73
N ASN A 22 30.87 -0.50 6.07
CA ASN A 22 30.69 -1.22 7.33
C ASN A 22 29.99 -2.60 7.14
N SER A 23 29.97 -3.17 5.94
CA SER A 23 29.01 -4.22 5.53
C SER A 23 29.11 -5.53 6.31
N LEU A 24 30.23 -5.78 7.00
CA LEU A 24 30.47 -6.94 7.85
C LEU A 24 30.24 -6.67 9.36
N ASN A 25 29.85 -5.44 9.73
CA ASN A 25 29.66 -5.02 11.13
C ASN A 25 28.24 -4.45 11.33
N PRO A 26 27.37 -5.07 12.16
CA PRO A 26 25.98 -4.61 12.38
C PRO A 26 25.87 -3.18 12.94
N GLU A 27 26.97 -2.61 13.45
CA GLU A 27 27.07 -1.20 13.82
C GLU A 27 26.72 -0.21 12.68
N TRP A 28 26.70 -0.65 11.42
CA TRP A 28 26.23 0.18 10.30
C TRP A 28 24.84 0.76 10.53
N GLU A 29 23.94 0.00 11.16
CA GLU A 29 22.57 0.44 11.48
C GLU A 29 22.55 1.56 12.54
N ARG A 30 23.44 1.47 13.54
CA ARG A 30 23.62 2.51 14.55
C ARG A 30 24.17 3.78 13.91
N LYS A 31 25.16 3.66 13.02
CA LYS A 31 25.76 4.79 12.27
C LYS A 31 24.75 5.48 11.35
N VAL A 32 23.86 4.73 10.69
CA VAL A 32 22.72 5.28 9.93
C VAL A 32 21.78 6.07 10.84
N THR A 33 21.41 5.48 11.98
CA THR A 33 20.50 6.11 12.96
C THR A 33 21.12 7.38 13.56
N GLU A 34 22.40 7.35 13.89
CA GLU A 34 23.19 8.50 14.36
C GLU A 34 23.22 9.61 13.31
N TYR A 35 23.58 9.30 12.05
CA TYR A 35 23.64 10.27 10.96
C TYR A 35 22.34 11.04 10.75
N PHE A 36 21.20 10.34 10.62
CA PHE A 36 19.91 11.02 10.43
C PHE A 36 19.46 11.77 11.69
N LYS A 37 19.76 11.25 12.89
CA LYS A 37 19.47 11.91 14.18
C LYS A 37 20.30 13.18 14.40
N GLU A 38 21.48 13.30 13.80
CA GLU A 38 22.28 14.53 13.78
C GLU A 38 21.78 15.49 12.70
N LYS A 39 21.59 15.03 11.46
CA LYS A 39 21.09 15.84 10.34
C LYS A 39 19.73 16.48 10.60
N LEU A 40 18.82 15.81 11.32
CA LEU A 40 17.52 16.37 11.70
C LEU A 40 17.58 17.47 12.77
N LYS A 41 18.67 17.54 13.56
CA LYS A 41 18.93 18.60 14.55
C LYS A 41 19.60 19.83 13.94
N GLU A 42 20.43 19.65 12.91
CA GLU A 42 21.11 20.75 12.22
C GLU A 42 20.08 21.75 11.65
N ASN A 43 20.26 23.04 11.95
CA ASN A 43 19.58 24.16 11.28
C ASN A 43 18.04 24.08 11.18
N ASN A 44 17.36 23.39 12.11
CA ASN A 44 15.93 23.07 12.05
C ASN A 44 15.50 22.24 10.82
N ALA A 45 16.38 21.39 10.28
CA ALA A 45 16.13 20.60 9.08
C ALA A 45 14.89 19.68 9.15
N THR A 46 14.41 19.35 10.34
CA THR A 46 13.10 18.70 10.57
C THR A 46 11.92 19.47 9.93
N ASN A 47 12.05 20.79 9.75
CA ASN A 47 11.06 21.62 9.05
C ASN A 47 11.13 21.46 7.52
N TRP A 48 12.29 21.06 6.96
CA TRP A 48 12.47 20.81 5.53
C TRP A 48 11.98 19.43 5.09
N VAL A 49 11.86 18.48 6.03
CA VAL A 49 11.29 17.15 5.76
C VAL A 49 9.80 17.27 5.37
N PRO A 50 9.37 16.79 4.18
CA PRO A 50 7.97 16.80 3.76
C PRO A 50 7.07 15.97 4.68
N SER A 51 5.82 16.42 4.86
CA SER A 51 4.83 15.78 5.72
C SER A 51 3.81 14.99 4.91
N LEU A 52 3.63 13.70 5.20
CA LEU A 52 2.58 12.88 4.58
C LEU A 52 1.16 13.37 4.91
N ASN A 53 0.98 14.03 6.05
CA ASN A 53 -0.32 14.58 6.46
C ASN A 53 -0.79 15.74 5.56
N ASP A 54 0.17 16.50 5.03
CA ASP A 54 -0.06 17.85 4.51
C ASP A 54 0.31 17.97 3.01
N VAL A 55 1.12 17.03 2.50
CA VAL A 55 1.58 16.99 1.10
C VAL A 55 0.88 15.85 0.35
N PRO A 56 0.21 16.12 -0.80
CA PRO A 56 -0.37 15.08 -1.63
C PRO A 56 0.68 14.06 -2.10
N LEU A 57 0.35 12.77 -2.00
CA LEU A 57 1.29 11.66 -2.27
C LEU A 57 1.96 11.73 -3.65
N HIS A 58 1.27 12.24 -4.67
CA HIS A 58 1.80 12.38 -6.04
C HIS A 58 2.81 13.52 -6.23
N TYR A 59 3.02 14.37 -5.22
CA TYR A 59 4.14 15.31 -5.17
C TYR A 59 5.36 14.73 -4.43
N LEU A 60 5.18 13.72 -3.58
CA LEU A 60 6.28 13.09 -2.85
C LEU A 60 7.05 12.14 -3.77
N LYS A 61 8.38 12.31 -3.82
CA LYS A 61 9.26 11.43 -4.57
C LYS A 61 9.32 10.05 -3.87
N PRO A 62 9.16 8.92 -4.59
CA PRO A 62 9.41 7.59 -4.02
C PRO A 62 10.81 7.48 -3.42
N ASN A 63 10.94 6.72 -2.33
CA ASN A 63 12.20 6.53 -1.58
C ASN A 63 12.83 7.81 -1.01
N SER A 64 12.07 8.90 -0.84
CA SER A 64 12.47 10.10 -0.10
C SER A 64 12.18 9.98 1.41
N LEU A 65 12.82 10.83 2.22
CA LEU A 65 12.58 10.94 3.65
C LEU A 65 11.38 11.85 3.91
N VAL A 66 10.40 11.36 4.66
CA VAL A 66 9.17 12.07 5.03
C VAL A 66 8.90 11.95 6.54
N LYS A 67 8.10 12.88 7.07
CA LYS A 67 7.51 12.80 8.42
C LYS A 67 6.03 12.45 8.31
N PHE A 68 5.52 11.70 9.27
CA PHE A 68 4.12 11.30 9.35
C PHE A 68 3.68 11.32 10.80
N ARG A 69 2.48 11.85 11.05
CA ARG A 69 1.88 11.99 12.37
C ARG A 69 0.51 11.33 12.34
N CYS A 70 0.39 10.19 12.99
CA CYS A 70 -0.70 9.26 12.80
C CYS A 70 -1.18 8.65 14.12
N MET A 71 -2.39 8.11 14.11
CA MET A 71 -2.84 7.12 15.08
C MET A 71 -2.55 5.73 14.51
N VAL A 72 -2.02 4.81 15.32
CA VAL A 72 -2.04 3.37 15.00
C VAL A 72 -3.45 2.87 15.26
N GLN A 73 -4.08 2.29 14.24
CA GLN A 73 -5.43 1.74 14.33
C GLN A 73 -5.44 0.21 14.37
N ASP A 74 -4.47 -0.44 13.74
CA ASP A 74 -4.35 -1.91 13.73
C ASP A 74 -2.88 -2.37 13.62
N MET A 75 -2.63 -3.64 13.91
CA MET A 75 -1.32 -4.29 13.90
C MET A 75 -1.41 -5.64 13.18
N PHE A 76 -0.66 -5.80 12.10
CA PHE A 76 -0.60 -7.05 11.34
C PHE A 76 0.35 -8.06 12.00
N ASP A 77 0.41 -9.29 11.50
CA ASP A 77 1.45 -10.24 11.90
C ASP A 77 2.86 -9.69 11.53
N PRO A 78 3.91 -10.01 12.31
CA PRO A 78 5.29 -9.64 11.98
C PRO A 78 5.77 -10.23 10.64
N GLU A 79 6.47 -9.41 9.86
CA GLU A 79 7.05 -9.82 8.57
C GLU A 79 8.51 -10.22 8.72
N PHE A 80 8.90 -11.40 8.24
CA PHE A 80 10.29 -11.76 8.02
C PHE A 80 10.84 -11.11 6.73
N TYR A 81 12.05 -10.55 6.79
CA TYR A 81 12.74 -9.97 5.65
C TYR A 81 14.25 -10.28 5.66
N MET A 82 14.89 -10.16 4.50
CA MET A 82 16.35 -10.27 4.38
C MET A 82 16.98 -8.93 4.80
N ASN A 83 17.50 -8.83 6.02
CA ASN A 83 18.14 -7.60 6.50
C ASN A 83 19.45 -7.31 5.75
N VAL A 84 20.25 -8.35 5.52
CA VAL A 84 21.42 -8.34 4.63
C VAL A 84 21.34 -9.55 3.70
N TYR A 85 21.68 -9.37 2.43
CA TYR A 85 21.73 -10.43 1.41
C TYR A 85 22.76 -10.07 0.34
N GLU A 86 23.17 -11.06 -0.45
CA GLU A 86 24.05 -10.86 -1.61
C GLU A 86 23.30 -11.17 -2.91
N THR A 87 23.51 -10.38 -3.96
CA THR A 87 23.10 -10.71 -5.33
C THR A 87 24.31 -11.08 -6.17
N VAL A 88 24.18 -12.13 -6.98
CA VAL A 88 25.16 -12.56 -7.98
C VAL A 88 24.66 -12.20 -9.38
N ASP A 89 25.50 -11.56 -10.18
CA ASP A 89 25.26 -11.38 -11.61
C ASP A 89 25.46 -12.73 -12.35
N THR A 90 24.42 -13.20 -13.02
CA THR A 90 24.41 -14.48 -13.75
C THR A 90 25.40 -14.51 -14.92
N VAL A 91 25.76 -13.36 -15.51
CA VAL A 91 26.68 -13.21 -16.64
C VAL A 91 28.10 -12.93 -16.15
N THR A 92 28.31 -11.88 -15.35
CA THR A 92 29.67 -11.46 -14.93
C THR A 92 30.20 -12.23 -13.72
N LYS A 93 29.34 -12.95 -12.98
CA LYS A 93 29.61 -13.58 -11.68
C LYS A 93 30.11 -12.60 -10.61
N SER A 94 29.91 -11.29 -10.82
CA SER A 94 30.13 -10.29 -9.78
C SER A 94 29.11 -10.47 -8.64
N ARG A 95 29.53 -10.10 -7.42
CA ARG A 95 28.77 -10.24 -6.18
C ARG A 95 28.59 -8.87 -5.55
N VAL A 96 27.37 -8.55 -5.09
CA VAL A 96 27.03 -7.27 -4.47
C VAL A 96 26.23 -7.51 -3.19
N MET A 97 26.70 -6.97 -2.08
CA MET A 97 25.98 -6.97 -0.81
C MET A 97 24.95 -5.85 -0.76
N HIS A 98 23.76 -6.15 -0.26
CA HIS A 98 22.64 -5.23 -0.11
C HIS A 98 22.07 -5.26 1.32
N PHE A 99 21.36 -4.19 1.68
CA PHE A 99 20.51 -4.14 2.87
C PHE A 99 19.02 -4.17 2.49
N GLY A 100 18.19 -4.83 3.30
CA GLY A 100 16.73 -4.82 3.17
C GLY A 100 16.01 -3.91 4.18
N LYS A 101 16.68 -3.47 5.25
CA LYS A 101 16.07 -2.77 6.40
C LYS A 101 15.07 -1.66 6.09
N TYR A 102 15.34 -0.87 5.04
CA TYR A 102 14.51 0.28 4.64
C TYR A 102 13.85 0.08 3.26
N ARG A 103 13.57 -1.17 2.87
CA ARG A 103 13.00 -1.55 1.57
C ARG A 103 11.89 -2.59 1.76
N ASP A 104 10.91 -2.56 0.86
CA ASP A 104 9.84 -3.57 0.86
C ASP A 104 10.09 -4.73 -0.12
N VAL A 105 10.81 -4.45 -1.21
CA VAL A 105 11.25 -5.42 -2.21
C VAL A 105 12.78 -5.47 -2.20
N ALA A 106 13.36 -6.67 -2.32
CA ALA A 106 14.80 -6.84 -2.47
C ALA A 106 15.30 -6.18 -3.76
N GLU A 107 16.46 -5.51 -3.71
CA GLU A 107 17.08 -4.92 -4.89
C GLU A 107 17.76 -6.02 -5.70
N CYS A 108 17.18 -6.34 -6.87
CA CYS A 108 17.69 -7.34 -7.79
C CYS A 108 17.52 -6.81 -9.22
N GLY A 109 18.63 -6.56 -9.91
CA GLY A 109 18.63 -6.05 -11.28
C GLY A 109 18.36 -7.14 -12.34
N PRO A 110 18.14 -6.75 -13.61
CA PRO A 110 18.14 -7.69 -14.71
C PRO A 110 19.42 -8.52 -14.73
N HIS A 111 19.30 -9.84 -14.93
CA HIS A 111 20.40 -10.81 -14.86
C HIS A 111 21.07 -10.98 -13.49
N GLN A 112 20.53 -10.43 -12.40
CA GLN A 112 20.97 -10.75 -11.04
C GLN A 112 20.05 -11.79 -10.39
N GLU A 113 20.60 -12.58 -9.48
CA GLU A 113 19.91 -13.56 -8.63
C GLU A 113 20.39 -13.39 -7.18
N ILE A 114 19.53 -13.64 -6.18
CA ILE A 114 19.94 -13.59 -4.76
C ILE A 114 20.67 -14.90 -4.42
N ASP A 115 21.86 -14.81 -3.80
CA ASP A 115 22.57 -16.01 -3.32
C ASP A 115 21.84 -16.53 -2.06
N LEU A 116 21.07 -17.62 -2.23
CA LEU A 116 20.27 -18.24 -1.17
C LEU A 116 21.11 -19.04 -0.16
N ASN A 117 22.44 -18.94 -0.21
CA ASN A 117 23.36 -19.50 0.78
C ASN A 117 23.11 -18.88 2.18
N PRO A 118 22.70 -19.66 3.20
CA PRO A 118 22.37 -19.14 4.53
C PRO A 118 23.57 -18.56 5.31
N LYS A 119 24.79 -18.63 4.76
CA LYS A 119 25.97 -17.93 5.30
C LYS A 119 26.07 -16.46 4.86
N GLN A 120 25.29 -16.04 3.86
CA GLN A 120 25.35 -14.72 3.23
C GLN A 120 24.04 -13.92 3.38
N ILE A 121 22.96 -14.56 3.86
CA ILE A 121 21.71 -13.91 4.22
C ILE A 121 21.62 -13.78 5.75
N VAL A 122 21.37 -12.56 6.22
CA VAL A 122 20.94 -12.28 7.60
C VAL A 122 19.46 -11.91 7.53
N THR A 123 18.59 -12.75 8.08
CA THR A 123 17.15 -12.46 8.22
C THR A 123 16.87 -11.66 9.49
N ALA A 124 15.83 -10.85 9.48
CA ALA A 124 15.25 -10.21 10.66
C ALA A 124 13.72 -10.07 10.51
N ASP A 125 13.05 -9.67 11.57
CA ASP A 125 11.61 -9.41 11.62
C ASP A 125 11.30 -7.90 11.73
N ARG A 126 10.11 -7.51 11.28
CA ARG A 126 9.59 -6.14 11.38
C ARG A 126 8.09 -6.16 11.63
N GLN A 127 7.62 -5.25 12.49
CA GLN A 127 6.21 -5.11 12.81
C GLN A 127 5.55 -4.14 11.84
N THR A 128 4.51 -4.59 11.13
CA THR A 128 3.69 -3.75 10.25
C THR A 128 2.45 -3.26 11.00
N PHE A 129 2.22 -1.94 10.96
CA PHE A 129 1.07 -1.27 11.57
C PHE A 129 0.18 -0.61 10.52
N TYR A 130 -1.13 -0.60 10.75
CA TYR A 130 -2.08 0.23 10.01
C TYR A 130 -2.19 1.60 10.69
N CYS A 131 -1.76 2.65 9.99
CA CYS A 131 -1.65 4.00 10.54
C CYS A 131 -2.51 4.99 9.74
N VAL A 132 -3.31 5.78 10.45
CA VAL A 132 -4.28 6.73 9.88
C VAL A 132 -4.02 8.16 10.41
N PRO A 133 -4.56 9.22 9.79
CA PRO A 133 -4.44 10.58 10.33
C PRO A 133 -4.99 10.66 11.76
N VAL A 134 -4.46 11.56 12.59
CA VAL A 134 -4.89 11.67 14.00
C VAL A 134 -6.38 12.07 14.07
N PRO A 135 -7.27 11.21 14.62
CA PRO A 135 -8.70 11.47 14.61
C PRO A 135 -9.11 12.64 15.51
N GLY A 136 -10.19 13.32 15.15
CA GLY A 136 -10.75 14.45 15.88
C GLY A 136 -9.85 15.69 15.94
N GLU A 137 -8.70 15.67 15.25
CA GLU A 137 -7.71 16.74 15.35
C GLU A 137 -8.25 18.08 14.84
N SER A 138 -8.25 19.06 15.74
CA SER A 138 -8.72 20.42 15.47
C SER A 138 -7.91 21.15 14.39
N ALA A 139 -8.59 22.02 13.63
CA ALA A 139 -8.00 22.73 12.49
C ALA A 139 -6.79 23.60 12.86
N TRP A 140 -6.75 24.20 14.06
CA TRP A 140 -5.62 25.03 14.48
C TRP A 140 -4.34 24.23 14.74
N VAL A 141 -4.44 22.95 15.14
CA VAL A 141 -3.28 22.06 15.29
C VAL A 141 -2.72 21.69 13.93
N LYS A 142 -3.60 21.34 12.97
CA LYS A 142 -3.23 21.10 11.57
C LYS A 142 -2.51 22.30 10.97
N GLU A 143 -3.06 23.51 11.17
CA GLU A 143 -2.45 24.73 10.67
C GLU A 143 -1.14 25.11 11.36
N ALA A 144 -0.98 24.79 12.65
CA ALA A 144 0.31 24.95 13.35
C ALA A 144 1.40 24.03 12.77
N TYR A 145 1.07 22.79 12.38
CA TYR A 145 2.02 21.90 11.70
C TYR A 145 2.30 22.32 10.24
N ASN A 146 1.28 22.78 9.51
CA ASN A 146 1.42 23.34 8.15
C ASN A 146 2.39 24.52 8.14
N SER A 147 2.12 25.54 8.97
CA SER A 147 2.88 26.80 9.02
C SER A 147 4.30 26.65 9.58
N ALA A 148 4.58 25.59 10.37
CA ALA A 148 5.93 25.22 10.76
C ALA A 148 6.73 24.51 9.63
N SER A 149 6.04 24.05 8.58
CA SER A 149 6.68 23.33 7.47
C SER A 149 7.35 24.29 6.47
N GLN A 150 8.59 23.97 6.11
CA GLN A 150 9.40 24.67 5.11
C GLN A 150 9.74 23.75 3.92
N ALA A 151 9.13 22.56 3.87
CA ALA A 151 9.37 21.55 2.84
C ALA A 151 8.93 22.05 1.46
N ARG A 152 9.87 22.09 0.51
CA ARG A 152 9.59 22.41 -0.90
C ARG A 152 9.40 21.12 -1.66
N VAL A 153 8.21 20.90 -2.20
CA VAL A 153 7.86 19.66 -2.90
C VAL A 153 7.50 20.00 -4.34
N CYS A 154 8.17 19.36 -5.31
CA CYS A 154 7.94 19.61 -6.73
C CYS A 154 7.00 18.54 -7.30
N PRO A 155 5.95 18.90 -8.04
CA PRO A 155 5.08 17.92 -8.70
C PRO A 155 5.86 16.99 -9.62
N SER A 156 5.81 15.69 -9.35
CA SER A 156 6.42 14.66 -10.20
C SER A 156 5.49 14.36 -11.38
N THR A 157 5.69 15.06 -12.49
CA THR A 157 4.84 14.98 -13.70
C THR A 157 4.93 13.64 -14.47
N SER A 158 5.62 12.64 -13.92
CA SER A 158 5.87 11.33 -14.53
C SER A 158 4.82 10.25 -14.20
N TYR A 159 3.75 10.58 -13.47
CA TYR A 159 2.74 9.58 -13.09
C TYR A 159 1.76 9.27 -14.24
N THR A 160 2.03 8.19 -14.98
CA THR A 160 1.07 7.53 -15.87
C THR A 160 0.31 6.43 -15.09
N PRO A 161 -1.00 6.57 -14.83
CA PRO A 161 -1.77 5.56 -14.11
C PRO A 161 -2.02 4.32 -14.97
N SER A 162 -1.08 3.36 -14.95
CA SER A 162 -1.22 2.02 -15.56
C SER A 162 -2.21 1.14 -14.76
N ARG A 163 -3.46 1.58 -14.69
CA ARG A 163 -4.54 0.93 -13.94
C ARG A 163 -5.09 -0.23 -14.77
N HIS A 164 -4.40 -1.37 -14.71
CA HIS A 164 -4.83 -2.65 -15.30
C HIS A 164 -6.17 -3.12 -14.68
N LYS A 165 -7.28 -2.56 -15.17
CA LYS A 165 -8.56 -3.25 -15.11
C LYS A 165 -8.43 -4.50 -15.97
N ARG A 166 -8.74 -5.67 -15.41
CA ARG A 166 -9.14 -6.82 -16.22
C ARG A 166 -10.43 -6.40 -16.95
N SER A 167 -10.45 -6.51 -18.28
CA SER A 167 -11.72 -6.61 -19.00
C SER A 167 -12.45 -7.84 -18.47
N TYR A 168 -13.73 -7.68 -18.18
CA TYR A 168 -14.67 -8.79 -18.26
C TYR A 168 -15.13 -8.77 -19.72
N GLU A 169 -14.92 -9.86 -20.43
CA GLU A 169 -15.33 -9.98 -21.83
C GLU A 169 -16.70 -10.67 -21.82
N ASP A 170 -17.69 -10.04 -22.44
CA ASP A 170 -19.06 -10.55 -22.52
C ASP A 170 -19.12 -11.68 -23.55
N ASP A 171 -19.50 -12.87 -23.09
CA ASP A 171 -19.53 -14.11 -23.90
C ASP A 171 -20.95 -14.31 -24.47
N GLU A 172 -21.40 -13.35 -25.30
CA GLU A 172 -22.66 -13.43 -26.06
C GLU A 172 -22.49 -14.31 -27.31
N ASP A 173 -22.75 -15.63 -27.20
CA ASP A 173 -23.49 -16.40 -28.23
C ASP A 173 -23.65 -17.89 -27.86
N MET A 174 -24.89 -18.40 -27.87
CA MET A 174 -25.22 -19.83 -27.88
C MET A 174 -26.49 -20.05 -28.71
N GLU A 175 -26.32 -20.41 -29.98
CA GLU A 175 -27.41 -20.50 -30.96
C GLU A 175 -28.45 -21.59 -30.65
N LEU A 176 -29.72 -21.29 -30.95
CA LEU A 176 -30.82 -22.25 -30.98
C LEU A 176 -30.93 -22.90 -32.37
N HIS A 177 -30.98 -24.24 -32.48
CA HIS A 177 -31.80 -24.98 -33.47
C HIS A 177 -31.84 -26.51 -33.19
N PRO A 178 -32.79 -27.30 -33.77
CA PRO A 178 -33.57 -28.21 -32.91
C PRO A 178 -33.90 -29.63 -33.45
N SER A 179 -34.67 -30.35 -32.61
CA SER A 179 -35.79 -31.25 -32.97
C SER A 179 -35.56 -32.77 -33.13
N LYS A 180 -36.67 -33.51 -32.87
CA LYS A 180 -36.94 -34.95 -33.04
C LYS A 180 -36.46 -35.82 -31.85
N GLN A 181 -37.15 -36.89 -31.46
CA GLN A 181 -38.17 -37.66 -32.18
C GLN A 181 -39.20 -38.39 -31.26
N ARG A 182 -40.49 -38.43 -31.67
CA ARG A 182 -41.55 -39.43 -31.35
C ARG A 182 -42.06 -39.58 -29.89
N GLU A 183 -43.38 -39.44 -29.66
CA GLU A 183 -44.48 -40.46 -29.71
C GLU A 183 -44.42 -41.49 -28.55
N GLN A 184 -45.51 -41.88 -27.86
CA GLN A 184 -46.96 -41.76 -28.14
C GLN A 184 -47.86 -42.01 -26.89
N HIS A 185 -49.18 -41.83 -27.07
CA HIS A 185 -50.31 -42.48 -26.35
C HIS A 185 -50.88 -41.92 -25.02
N LEU A 186 -52.08 -42.44 -24.68
CA LEU A 186 -53.15 -41.82 -23.88
C LEU A 186 -53.16 -42.25 -22.39
N GLY A 187 -53.73 -41.41 -21.52
CA GLY A 187 -53.80 -41.64 -20.07
C GLY A 187 -55.13 -42.21 -19.53
N ASN A 188 -55.22 -42.30 -18.20
CA ASN A 188 -56.45 -42.37 -17.41
C ASN A 188 -56.17 -41.98 -15.94
N VAL A 189 -57.21 -41.89 -15.11
CA VAL A 189 -57.31 -41.23 -13.77
C VAL A 189 -58.18 -42.12 -12.84
N PRO A 190 -58.13 -42.06 -11.47
CA PRO A 190 -57.44 -41.13 -10.53
C PRO A 190 -56.30 -41.87 -9.75
N ASP A 191 -55.97 -41.77 -8.44
CA ASP A 191 -56.59 -41.14 -7.24
C ASP A 191 -55.66 -41.05 -5.99
N ILE A 192 -56.17 -40.40 -4.92
CA ILE A 192 -55.79 -40.42 -3.48
C ILE A 192 -54.55 -39.61 -3.00
N GLN A 193 -54.87 -38.45 -2.38
CA GLN A 193 -54.23 -37.73 -1.24
C GLN A 193 -52.77 -37.19 -1.34
N GLY A 194 -52.59 -35.89 -1.00
CA GLY A 194 -51.27 -35.25 -0.89
C GLY A 194 -51.20 -33.73 -0.56
N SER A 195 -52.19 -33.18 0.16
CA SER A 195 -52.39 -31.76 0.55
C SER A 195 -51.16 -30.80 0.59
N GLY A 196 -51.19 -29.69 -0.19
CA GLY A 196 -50.30 -28.52 0.01
C GLY A 196 -50.21 -27.52 -1.16
N GLU A 197 -50.86 -26.36 -1.07
CA GLU A 197 -50.88 -25.24 -2.04
C GLU A 197 -50.32 -23.93 -1.44
N PRO A 198 -50.08 -22.82 -2.19
CA PRO A 198 -49.90 -22.64 -3.65
C PRO A 198 -48.71 -21.69 -4.04
N LYS A 199 -48.62 -21.34 -5.34
CA LYS A 199 -47.69 -20.35 -5.93
C LYS A 199 -48.16 -18.88 -5.83
N ARG A 200 -47.21 -17.93 -5.78
CA ARG A 200 -47.10 -16.68 -6.60
C ARG A 200 -45.79 -15.96 -6.19
N LEU A 201 -44.79 -15.70 -7.04
CA LEU A 201 -44.69 -15.12 -8.40
C LEU A 201 -44.76 -13.57 -8.38
N GLU A 202 -43.73 -12.95 -8.95
CA GLU A 202 -43.37 -11.53 -8.84
C GLU A 202 -44.32 -10.54 -9.53
N THR A 203 -44.17 -9.25 -9.20
CA THR A 203 -44.58 -8.12 -10.05
C THR A 203 -43.66 -6.94 -9.79
N GLU A 204 -42.90 -6.50 -10.79
CA GLU A 204 -42.17 -5.24 -10.72
C GLU A 204 -43.13 -4.03 -10.81
N ALA A 205 -42.77 -2.90 -10.20
CA ALA A 205 -43.46 -1.63 -10.39
C ALA A 205 -42.45 -0.49 -10.60
N SER A 206 -42.67 0.30 -11.65
CA SER A 206 -41.66 1.22 -12.19
C SER A 206 -41.70 2.62 -11.58
N ALA A 207 -40.50 3.15 -11.31
CA ALA A 207 -40.08 4.55 -11.39
C ALA A 207 -40.77 5.66 -10.54
N ARG A 208 -39.92 6.61 -10.11
CA ARG A 208 -40.26 7.97 -9.63
C ARG A 208 -41.10 8.08 -8.35
N HIS A 209 -40.41 8.13 -7.22
CA HIS A 209 -40.65 9.20 -6.24
C HIS A 209 -39.32 9.85 -5.82
N GLN A 210 -39.14 11.13 -6.17
CA GLN A 210 -38.13 11.96 -5.54
C GLN A 210 -38.68 12.40 -4.17
N MET A 211 -38.21 11.77 -3.10
CA MET A 211 -38.30 12.36 -1.76
C MET A 211 -36.90 12.68 -1.26
N ILE A 212 -36.76 13.88 -0.71
CA ILE A 212 -35.49 14.46 -0.31
C ILE A 212 -35.10 13.85 1.04
N SER A 213 -34.23 12.83 1.02
CA SER A 213 -33.70 12.20 2.23
C SER A 213 -32.63 13.09 2.88
N LEU A 214 -33.09 14.12 3.59
CA LEU A 214 -32.31 15.00 4.46
C LEU A 214 -31.84 14.27 5.74
N ASN A 215 -31.04 13.19 5.57
CA ASN A 215 -30.13 12.66 6.59
C ASN A 215 -29.20 11.53 6.06
N CYS A 216 -28.84 11.54 4.77
CA CYS A 216 -27.74 10.70 4.30
C CYS A 216 -26.41 11.31 4.76
N SER A 217 -25.87 10.82 5.89
CA SER A 217 -24.47 11.02 6.23
C SER A 217 -23.59 10.52 5.08
N SER A 218 -22.51 11.24 4.78
CA SER A 218 -21.52 10.78 3.80
C SER A 218 -21.12 9.33 4.12
N PRO A 219 -21.05 8.43 3.12
CA PRO A 219 -20.79 7.02 3.36
C PRO A 219 -19.54 6.86 4.22
N LEU A 220 -19.64 6.06 5.29
CA LEU A 220 -18.57 5.89 6.26
C LEU A 220 -17.35 5.31 5.55
N ASP A 221 -16.28 6.10 5.47
CA ASP A 221 -14.99 5.62 5.02
C ASP A 221 -14.43 4.71 6.12
N LEU A 222 -14.50 3.40 5.91
CA LEU A 222 -14.12 2.38 6.89
C LEU A 222 -12.63 2.45 7.28
N ASN A 223 -11.83 3.23 6.55
CA ASN A 223 -10.44 3.52 6.90
C ASN A 223 -10.30 4.49 8.09
N PHE A 224 -11.34 5.27 8.46
CA PHE A 224 -11.26 6.27 9.52
C PHE A 224 -12.27 6.02 10.65
N PRO A 225 -11.89 6.22 11.92
CA PRO A 225 -12.76 5.96 13.06
C PRO A 225 -13.84 7.04 13.28
N LEU A 226 -13.73 8.20 12.63
CA LEU A 226 -14.74 9.27 12.67
C LEU A 226 -15.20 9.66 11.25
N PRO A 227 -16.49 10.02 11.07
CA PRO A 227 -17.03 10.35 9.75
C PRO A 227 -16.49 11.68 9.21
N GLY A 228 -16.20 11.72 7.91
CA GLY A 228 -15.77 12.93 7.21
C GLY A 228 -14.28 13.26 7.32
N GLU A 229 -13.50 12.41 8.00
CA GLU A 229 -12.04 12.54 8.07
C GLU A 229 -11.35 12.27 6.72
N LYS A 230 -10.13 12.81 6.58
CA LYS A 230 -9.36 12.80 5.33
C LYS A 230 -7.86 12.80 5.62
N GLY A 231 -7.10 12.12 4.79
CA GLY A 231 -5.64 12.04 4.79
C GLY A 231 -5.18 10.68 4.29
N PRO A 232 -3.87 10.38 4.30
CA PRO A 232 -3.38 9.07 3.92
C PRO A 232 -3.56 8.05 5.04
N ALA A 233 -4.07 6.87 4.70
CA ALA A 233 -3.83 5.65 5.47
C ALA A 233 -2.56 4.97 4.93
N CYS A 234 -1.70 4.50 5.83
CA CYS A 234 -0.36 4.00 5.52
C CYS A 234 -0.08 2.70 6.25
N LEU A 235 0.58 1.75 5.57
CA LEU A 235 1.28 0.65 6.23
C LEU A 235 2.65 1.18 6.71
N VAL A 236 2.87 1.19 8.03
CA VAL A 236 4.13 1.63 8.63
C VAL A 236 4.87 0.42 9.18
N LYS A 237 6.03 0.10 8.59
CA LYS A 237 6.85 -1.04 8.98
C LYS A 237 7.96 -0.58 9.93
N VAL A 238 7.91 -1.04 11.18
CA VAL A 238 8.86 -0.69 12.25
C VAL A 238 9.77 -1.89 12.50
N ILE A 239 11.07 -1.69 12.40
CA ILE A 239 12.05 -2.73 12.76
C ILE A 239 12.23 -2.69 14.27
N ILE A 240 11.99 -3.82 14.93
CA ILE A 240 12.26 -4.01 16.37
C ILE A 240 13.77 -4.28 16.54
N SER A 241 14.36 -3.80 17.64
CA SER A 241 15.80 -3.85 17.92
C SER A 241 16.10 -4.08 19.39
#